data_AF-A0A1Z9BJH1-F1
#
_entry.id   AF-A0A1Z9BJH1-F1
#
_cell.length_a   1.000
_cell.length_b   1.000
_cell.length_c   1.000
_cell.angle_alpha   90.00
_cell.angle_beta   90.00
_cell.angle_gamma   90.00
#
_symmetry.space_group_name_H-M   'P 1'
#
loop_
_entity.id
_entity.type
_entity.pdbx_description
1 polymer ?
#
loop_
_entity_poly.entity_id
_entity_poly.type
_entity_poly.pdbx_seq_one_letter_code
_entity_poly.pdbx_strand_id
1 'polypeptide(L)'
;MKCDEIMWSGDHATARWISILAGLFLAAFALAGTASATPSPVVITFDDDGYVHGSVINSATSADGGQSIQLRANNRQKDFNYAVTFDSEIQGSTGDPDLQAPWSGGNIQDEDLGLILIVQANDTGCDTGVCSNPVAEPGIPAGNLTFFLDTPASSFGLDLIDVADGEDGFIRFYPEDNWGGFVTIEFKDLLAGLDLGINYANRITPLTAEELGLEQISRVGVKFYEAGAVDNLTFVPIPEPTTAILVGGGLVAFGLVRRARHSPNTH
;
A
#
# COMPACT_ATOMS: atom_id res chain seq x y z
N MET A 1 -84.49 -18.07 16.12
CA MET A 1 -85.47 -18.89 16.86
C MET A 1 -84.76 -20.17 17.26
N LYS A 2 -84.77 -20.47 18.57
CA LYS A 2 -84.34 -21.69 19.27
C LYS A 2 -82.85 -22.05 19.32
N CYS A 3 -82.34 -21.84 20.53
CA CYS A 3 -81.35 -22.61 21.28
C CYS A 3 -81.45 -24.13 21.01
N ASP A 4 -80.33 -24.83 21.18
CA ASP A 4 -80.24 -25.79 22.30
C ASP A 4 -78.78 -26.11 22.63
N GLU A 5 -78.55 -26.13 23.95
CA GLU A 5 -77.35 -26.54 24.66
C GLU A 5 -77.07 -28.03 24.45
N ILE A 6 -75.80 -28.39 24.34
CA ILE A 6 -75.33 -29.71 24.78
C ILE A 6 -74.17 -29.49 25.73
N MET A 7 -74.48 -29.64 27.02
CA MET A 7 -73.53 -29.90 28.08
C MET A 7 -72.90 -31.28 27.89
N TRP A 8 -71.58 -31.38 27.96
CA TRP A 8 -70.93 -32.59 28.41
C TRP A 8 -69.76 -32.25 29.34
N SER A 9 -69.96 -32.53 30.62
CA SER A 9 -68.95 -32.51 31.67
C SER A 9 -68.18 -33.83 31.68
N GLY A 10 -66.86 -33.74 31.74
CA GLY A 10 -65.99 -34.89 31.93
C GLY A 10 -64.60 -34.44 32.34
N ASP A 11 -64.47 -33.99 33.59
CA ASP A 11 -63.19 -33.98 34.30
C ASP A 11 -62.62 -35.41 34.31
N HIS A 12 -61.32 -35.57 34.07
CA HIS A 12 -60.39 -36.35 34.91
C HIS A 12 -58.97 -36.40 34.31
N ALA A 13 -58.00 -36.40 35.23
CA ALA A 13 -56.60 -36.82 35.07
C ALA A 13 -55.58 -35.79 34.55
N THR A 14 -55.21 -34.90 35.46
CA THR A 14 -53.84 -34.54 35.83
C THR A 14 -52.71 -35.36 35.19
N ALA A 15 -51.91 -34.74 34.31
CA ALA A 15 -50.52 -35.12 34.05
C ALA A 15 -49.65 -33.85 34.02
N ARG A 16 -49.26 -33.39 35.21
CA ARG A 16 -48.13 -32.48 35.42
C ARG A 16 -46.88 -33.34 35.63
N TRP A 17 -45.98 -33.43 34.64
CA TRP A 17 -44.54 -33.70 34.84
C TRP A 17 -43.79 -33.00 33.67
N ILE A 18 -43.21 -31.82 33.93
CA ILE A 18 -41.76 -31.58 33.97
C ILE A 18 -41.12 -31.82 32.58
N SER A 19 -41.11 -30.80 31.71
CA SER A 19 -39.95 -29.92 31.48
C SER A 19 -38.66 -30.72 31.28
N ILE A 20 -38.12 -30.79 30.06
CA ILE A 20 -36.66 -30.88 29.76
C ILE A 20 -36.46 -31.00 28.24
N LEU A 21 -35.61 -30.11 27.71
CA LEU A 21 -34.91 -30.18 26.41
C LEU A 21 -35.71 -29.87 25.12
N ALA A 22 -36.57 -28.85 25.14
CA ALA A 22 -36.51 -27.89 24.04
C ALA A 22 -35.22 -27.07 24.27
N GLY A 23 -34.08 -27.65 23.88
CA GLY A 23 -32.77 -27.03 23.94
C GLY A 23 -32.77 -25.82 23.03
N LEU A 24 -33.25 -24.71 23.59
CA LEU A 24 -33.09 -23.35 23.10
C LEU A 24 -31.58 -23.11 23.06
N PHE A 25 -30.91 -23.60 22.01
CA PHE A 25 -29.61 -23.07 21.61
C PHE A 25 -29.90 -21.66 21.12
N LEU A 26 -30.07 -20.75 22.08
CA LEU A 26 -29.83 -19.34 21.93
C LEU A 26 -28.34 -19.26 21.61
N ALA A 27 -27.98 -19.52 20.36
CA ALA A 27 -26.72 -19.11 19.81
C ALA A 27 -26.79 -17.59 19.88
N ALA A 28 -26.38 -17.04 21.03
CA ALA A 28 -25.92 -15.68 21.13
C ALA A 28 -24.74 -15.60 20.16
N PHE A 29 -25.05 -15.34 18.89
CA PHE A 29 -24.18 -14.59 18.01
C PHE A 29 -23.98 -13.28 18.75
N ALA A 30 -23.00 -13.29 19.66
CA ALA A 30 -22.35 -12.06 20.04
C ALA A 30 -21.93 -11.46 18.70
N LEU A 31 -22.61 -10.40 18.28
CA LEU A 31 -22.01 -9.40 17.41
C LEU A 31 -20.81 -8.91 18.20
N ALA A 32 -19.71 -9.67 18.14
CA ALA A 32 -18.39 -9.11 18.29
C ALA A 32 -18.32 -8.14 17.12
N GLY A 33 -18.71 -6.89 17.38
CA GLY A 33 -18.48 -5.79 16.46
C GLY A 33 -16.99 -5.82 16.22
N THR A 34 -16.59 -6.34 15.07
CA THR A 34 -15.22 -6.25 14.60
C THR A 34 -15.01 -4.76 14.41
N ALA A 35 -14.40 -4.11 15.42
CA ALA A 35 -13.83 -2.81 15.23
C ALA A 35 -12.79 -3.00 14.12
N SER A 36 -13.16 -2.66 12.89
CA SER A 36 -12.21 -2.61 11.78
C SER A 36 -11.19 -1.59 12.21
N ALA A 37 -9.97 -2.05 12.52
CA ALA A 37 -8.87 -1.14 12.79
C ALA A 37 -8.72 -0.28 11.53
N THR A 38 -8.81 1.05 11.70
CA THR A 38 -8.50 1.97 10.61
C THR A 38 -7.05 1.72 10.24
N PRO A 39 -6.74 1.37 8.98
CA PRO A 39 -5.37 1.18 8.55
C PRO A 39 -4.59 2.47 8.80
N SER A 40 -3.41 2.35 9.38
CA SER A 40 -2.50 3.48 9.58
C SER A 40 -1.67 3.69 8.30
N PRO A 41 -1.27 4.93 7.98
CA PRO A 41 -0.31 5.18 6.92
C PRO A 41 1.00 4.43 7.16
N VAL A 42 1.57 3.96 6.07
CA VAL A 42 2.89 3.33 5.98
C VAL A 42 3.77 4.28 5.19
N VAL A 43 5.00 4.49 5.66
CA VAL A 43 6.03 5.29 4.98
C VAL A 43 7.21 4.38 4.68
N ILE A 44 7.71 4.44 3.45
CA ILE A 44 8.95 3.78 3.03
C ILE A 44 9.95 4.88 2.68
N THR A 45 11.05 4.92 3.42
CA THR A 45 12.25 5.70 3.09
C THR A 45 13.30 4.74 2.51
N PHE A 46 14.37 5.29 1.93
CA PHE A 46 15.49 4.45 1.47
C PHE A 46 16.70 4.49 2.39
N ASP A 47 16.60 5.18 3.54
CA ASP A 47 17.63 5.24 4.59
C ASP A 47 17.73 3.94 5.41
N ASP A 48 16.64 3.17 5.42
CA ASP A 48 16.53 1.94 6.18
C ASP A 48 17.16 0.74 5.43
N ASP A 49 17.24 -0.42 6.09
CA ASP A 49 17.73 -1.69 5.50
C ASP A 49 19.21 -1.75 5.08
N GLY A 50 20.02 -0.77 5.49
CA GLY A 50 21.47 -0.79 5.26
C GLY A 50 21.89 -0.44 3.84
N TYR A 51 21.01 0.24 3.10
CA TYR A 51 21.39 0.91 1.87
C TYR A 51 22.42 2.01 2.14
N VAL A 52 23.23 2.27 1.12
CA VAL A 52 24.27 3.31 1.08
C VAL A 52 24.21 4.01 -0.26
N HIS A 53 24.83 5.19 -0.38
CA HIS A 53 25.00 5.88 -1.66
C HIS A 53 25.42 4.93 -2.78
N GLY A 54 24.59 4.83 -3.82
CA GLY A 54 24.80 3.98 -4.97
C GLY A 54 24.21 2.57 -4.89
N SER A 55 23.51 2.20 -3.81
CA SER A 55 22.91 0.86 -3.72
C SER A 55 21.84 0.66 -4.80
N VAL A 56 21.95 -0.43 -5.55
CA VAL A 56 20.99 -0.83 -6.57
C VAL A 56 19.82 -1.54 -5.90
N ILE A 57 18.63 -0.96 -6.01
CA ILE A 57 17.40 -1.53 -5.44
C ILE A 57 16.78 -2.48 -6.46
N ASN A 58 17.01 -3.78 -6.28
CA ASN A 58 16.55 -4.85 -7.17
C ASN A 58 15.59 -5.85 -6.52
N SER A 59 15.18 -5.59 -5.27
CA SER A 59 14.36 -6.48 -4.46
C SER A 59 13.22 -5.72 -3.77
N ALA A 60 12.37 -6.45 -3.05
CA ALA A 60 11.28 -5.83 -2.30
C ALA A 60 11.85 -5.01 -1.15
N THR A 61 11.43 -3.75 -1.04
CA THR A 61 11.73 -2.89 0.12
C THR A 61 10.60 -3.06 1.13
N SER A 62 10.94 -3.31 2.39
CA SER A 62 9.96 -3.54 3.45
C SER A 62 9.73 -2.27 4.23
N ALA A 63 8.48 -2.03 4.62
CA ALA A 63 8.10 -0.96 5.53
C ALA A 63 7.78 -1.53 6.92
N ASP A 64 7.76 -0.64 7.90
CA ASP A 64 7.17 -0.93 9.19
C ASP A 64 5.73 -1.44 9.05
N GLY A 65 5.38 -2.48 9.82
CA GLY A 65 4.07 -3.13 9.76
C GLY A 65 3.97 -4.30 8.78
N GLY A 66 5.10 -4.76 8.22
CA GLY A 66 5.16 -5.97 7.40
C GLY A 66 4.58 -5.79 6.00
N GLN A 67 4.46 -4.54 5.55
CA GLN A 67 4.15 -4.21 4.16
C GLN A 67 5.44 -4.19 3.36
N SER A 68 5.37 -4.53 2.09
CA SER A 68 6.49 -4.40 1.17
C SER A 68 6.03 -3.89 -0.18
N ILE A 69 6.98 -3.28 -0.89
CA ILE A 69 6.79 -2.85 -2.28
C ILE A 69 7.83 -3.54 -3.14
N GLN A 70 7.46 -3.90 -4.36
CA GLN A 70 8.43 -4.27 -5.38
C GLN A 70 8.72 -3.06 -6.26
N LEU A 71 9.99 -2.83 -6.55
CA LEU A 71 10.44 -1.73 -7.37
C LEU A 71 10.96 -2.21 -8.73
N ARG A 72 10.66 -1.47 -9.78
CA ARG A 72 11.29 -1.61 -11.09
C ARG A 72 11.67 -0.26 -11.65
N ALA A 73 12.91 -0.11 -12.09
CA ALA A 73 13.29 0.98 -12.98
C ALA A 73 13.12 0.57 -14.44
N ASN A 74 12.96 1.57 -15.30
CA ASN A 74 13.16 1.46 -16.74
C ASN A 74 13.93 2.69 -17.20
N ASN A 75 15.19 2.50 -17.61
CA ASN A 75 15.96 3.56 -18.27
C ASN A 75 15.67 3.47 -19.78
N ARG A 76 15.21 4.58 -20.37
CA ARG A 76 14.82 4.61 -21.78
C ARG A 76 15.97 4.82 -22.76
N GLN A 77 17.12 5.26 -22.26
CA GLN A 77 18.30 5.61 -23.04
C GLN A 77 19.37 4.50 -23.02
N LYS A 78 19.19 3.48 -22.18
CA LYS A 78 20.20 2.45 -21.88
C LYS A 78 19.63 1.04 -21.99
N ASP A 79 20.50 0.05 -21.99
CA ASP A 79 20.17 -1.38 -21.97
C ASP A 79 20.06 -1.98 -20.56
N PHE A 80 20.48 -1.23 -19.54
CA PHE A 80 20.29 -1.55 -18.12
C PHE A 80 19.14 -0.73 -17.50
N ASN A 81 18.63 -1.20 -16.36
CA ASN A 81 17.46 -0.62 -15.70
C ASN A 81 17.68 -0.59 -14.18
N TYR A 82 18.60 0.26 -13.71
CA TYR A 82 18.91 0.36 -12.29
C TYR A 82 18.10 1.47 -11.62
N ALA A 83 17.41 1.10 -10.54
CA ALA A 83 16.97 2.05 -9.53
C ALA A 83 18.08 2.12 -8.48
N VAL A 84 18.59 3.31 -8.20
CA VAL A 84 19.78 3.50 -7.38
C VAL A 84 19.49 4.51 -6.29
N THR A 85 19.95 4.23 -5.07
CA THR A 85 19.91 5.21 -3.98
C THR A 85 21.01 6.25 -4.19
N PHE A 86 20.67 7.50 -3.95
CA PHE A 86 21.56 8.64 -4.00
C PHE A 86 21.50 9.33 -2.64
N ASP A 87 22.62 9.38 -1.94
CA ASP A 87 22.75 10.14 -0.70
C ASP A 87 22.84 11.64 -1.00
N SER A 88 21.75 12.34 -0.70
CA SER A 88 21.60 13.78 -0.91
C SER A 88 22.42 14.62 0.06
N GLU A 89 22.92 14.05 1.16
CA GLU A 89 23.75 14.76 2.13
C GLU A 89 25.23 14.81 1.73
N ILE A 90 25.67 13.94 0.80
CA ILE A 90 27.07 13.92 0.34
C ILE A 90 27.38 15.20 -0.45
N GLN A 91 28.10 16.09 0.21
CA GLN A 91 28.58 17.33 -0.39
C GLN A 91 29.81 17.11 -1.28
N GLY A 92 29.83 17.78 -2.44
CA GLY A 92 31.01 17.90 -3.28
C GLY A 92 30.90 17.14 -4.60
N SER A 93 31.91 16.33 -4.94
CA SER A 93 31.97 15.65 -6.24
C SER A 93 31.14 14.36 -6.27
N THR A 94 29.82 14.49 -6.21
CA THR A 94 28.91 13.43 -6.67
C THR A 94 28.79 13.47 -8.20
N GLY A 95 28.18 12.43 -8.78
CA GLY A 95 27.82 12.43 -10.19
C GLY A 95 26.72 13.43 -10.55
N ASP A 96 25.98 13.93 -9.55
CA ASP A 96 24.75 14.71 -9.71
C ASP A 96 24.65 15.84 -8.65
N PRO A 97 25.17 17.05 -8.93
CA PRO A 97 25.21 18.13 -7.94
C PRO A 97 23.86 18.76 -7.60
N ASP A 98 22.87 18.68 -8.47
CA ASP A 98 21.49 19.19 -8.27
C ASP A 98 20.62 18.26 -7.42
N LEU A 99 21.06 17.03 -7.16
CA LEU A 99 20.45 16.13 -6.19
C LEU A 99 21.04 16.22 -4.77
N GLN A 100 21.93 17.18 -4.52
CA GLN A 100 22.51 17.41 -3.18
C GLN A 100 21.69 18.44 -2.40
N ALA A 101 21.42 18.17 -1.12
CA ALA A 101 20.96 19.18 -0.18
C ALA A 101 22.07 20.23 0.08
N PRO A 102 21.76 21.46 0.53
CA PRO A 102 20.43 21.99 0.78
C PRO A 102 19.66 22.24 -0.51
N TRP A 103 18.34 22.03 -0.48
CA TRP A 103 17.46 22.29 -1.61
C TRP A 103 17.29 23.79 -1.83
N SER A 104 17.29 24.20 -3.09
CA SER A 104 17.14 25.60 -3.49
C SER A 104 15.70 26.12 -3.40
N GLY A 105 14.72 25.22 -3.27
CA GLY A 105 13.31 25.56 -3.12
C GLY A 105 12.40 24.35 -2.93
N GLY A 106 11.08 24.61 -2.92
CA GLY A 106 10.03 23.61 -2.75
C GLY A 106 9.43 23.58 -1.34
N ASN A 107 8.33 22.85 -1.14
CA ASN A 107 7.57 22.87 0.12
C ASN A 107 8.22 22.08 1.28
N ILE A 108 9.29 21.32 1.00
CA ILE A 108 10.09 20.57 1.98
C ILE A 108 11.59 20.88 1.84
N GLN A 109 11.93 22.07 1.35
CA GLN A 109 13.31 22.49 1.07
C GLN A 109 14.28 22.42 2.28
N ASP A 110 13.73 22.46 3.49
CA ASP A 110 14.49 22.45 4.75
C ASP A 110 14.56 21.05 5.38
N GLU A 111 13.95 20.03 4.75
CA GLU A 111 13.99 18.64 5.22
C GLU A 111 15.26 17.92 4.75
N ASP A 112 15.78 17.07 5.64
CA ASP A 112 16.81 16.09 5.32
C ASP A 112 16.13 14.85 4.75
N LEU A 113 16.50 14.50 3.51
CA LEU A 113 15.93 13.38 2.77
C LEU A 113 16.87 12.18 2.68
N GLY A 114 18.09 12.28 3.26
CA GLY A 114 19.06 11.19 3.25
C GLY A 114 19.25 10.54 1.88
N LEU A 115 18.92 9.25 1.80
CA LEU A 115 18.91 8.44 0.57
C LEU A 115 17.62 8.66 -0.23
N ILE A 116 17.74 9.29 -1.40
CA ILE A 116 16.68 9.41 -2.40
C ILE A 116 16.86 8.38 -3.52
N LEU A 117 15.80 8.07 -4.27
CA LEU A 117 15.83 7.03 -5.30
C LEU A 117 15.78 7.63 -6.72
N ILE A 118 16.76 7.25 -7.55
CA ILE A 118 16.92 7.74 -8.93
C ILE A 118 16.85 6.62 -9.98
N VAL A 119 16.58 7.01 -11.23
CA VAL A 119 16.87 6.16 -12.41
C VAL A 119 18.30 6.45 -12.85
N GLN A 120 19.17 5.45 -12.72
CA GLN A 120 20.62 5.61 -12.96
C GLN A 120 20.96 5.82 -14.45
N ALA A 121 21.89 6.74 -14.76
CA ALA A 121 22.31 7.06 -16.13
C ALA A 121 23.51 6.26 -16.68
N ASN A 122 24.29 5.64 -15.81
CA ASN A 122 25.50 4.89 -16.16
C ASN A 122 25.65 3.61 -15.32
N ASP A 123 26.36 2.60 -15.81
CA ASP A 123 26.57 1.33 -15.14
C ASP A 123 27.90 1.26 -14.36
N THR A 124 28.57 2.40 -14.12
CA THR A 124 29.92 2.46 -13.57
C THR A 124 29.98 1.87 -12.16
N GLY A 125 30.53 0.66 -12.05
CA GLY A 125 30.71 -0.05 -10.79
C GLY A 125 29.45 -0.71 -10.24
N CYS A 126 28.34 -0.77 -10.99
CA CYS A 126 27.07 -1.29 -10.48
C CYS A 126 27.02 -2.83 -10.33
N ASP A 127 28.00 -3.58 -10.86
CA ASP A 127 28.02 -5.06 -10.90
C ASP A 127 27.96 -5.73 -9.52
N THR A 128 28.39 -5.03 -8.46
CA THR A 128 28.36 -5.53 -7.08
C THR A 128 27.09 -5.13 -6.33
N GLY A 129 26.12 -4.53 -7.01
CA GLY A 129 24.91 -3.98 -6.39
C GLY A 129 25.10 -2.61 -5.74
N VAL A 130 26.27 -1.97 -5.88
CA VAL A 130 26.54 -0.60 -5.41
C VAL A 130 27.30 0.14 -6.50
N CYS A 131 26.65 1.05 -7.19
CA CYS A 131 27.24 1.90 -8.22
C CYS A 131 28.27 2.87 -7.61
N SER A 132 29.40 3.05 -8.31
CA SER A 132 30.48 3.93 -7.84
C SER A 132 30.33 5.39 -8.24
N ASN A 133 29.46 5.68 -9.21
CA ASN A 133 29.12 7.03 -9.65
C ASN A 133 27.60 7.14 -9.92
N PRO A 134 26.78 7.16 -8.85
CA PRO A 134 25.34 7.39 -8.95
C PRO A 134 25.05 8.75 -9.58
N VAL A 135 24.19 8.75 -10.59
CA VAL A 135 23.75 9.96 -11.31
C VAL A 135 22.40 9.64 -11.98
N ALA A 136 21.43 10.53 -11.81
CA ALA A 136 20.15 10.42 -12.47
C ALA A 136 20.32 10.61 -13.98
N GLU A 137 19.45 9.97 -14.76
CA GLU A 137 19.49 10.05 -16.22
C GLU A 137 19.12 11.46 -16.72
N PRO A 138 20.06 12.23 -17.32
CA PRO A 138 19.76 13.57 -17.82
C PRO A 138 19.09 13.55 -19.21
N GLY A 139 18.99 12.37 -19.84
CA GLY A 139 18.43 12.22 -21.18
C GLY A 139 16.91 12.38 -21.19
N ILE A 140 16.36 12.80 -22.33
CA ILE A 140 14.91 13.00 -22.49
C ILE A 140 14.33 11.93 -23.44
N PRO A 141 13.32 11.13 -23.02
CA PRO A 141 12.88 10.95 -21.63
C PRO A 141 13.87 10.12 -20.81
N ALA A 142 14.01 10.44 -19.53
CA ALA A 142 14.98 9.79 -18.63
C ALA A 142 14.60 8.33 -18.33
N GLY A 143 13.35 8.11 -17.94
CA GLY A 143 12.92 6.77 -17.56
C GLY A 143 11.67 6.77 -16.72
N ASN A 144 11.46 5.67 -15.99
CA ASN A 144 10.42 5.58 -14.97
C ASN A 144 10.83 4.66 -13.82
N LEU A 145 10.27 4.95 -12.65
CA LEU A 145 10.22 4.06 -11.50
C LEU A 145 8.78 3.52 -11.38
N THR A 146 8.65 2.23 -11.13
CA THR A 146 7.35 1.57 -10.93
C THR A 146 7.34 0.83 -9.61
N PHE A 147 6.41 1.20 -8.75
CA PHE A 147 6.16 0.62 -7.43
C PHE A 147 4.95 -0.30 -7.52
N PHE A 148 5.12 -1.56 -7.16
CA PHE A 148 4.05 -2.55 -7.03
C PHE A 148 3.79 -2.76 -5.54
N LEU A 149 2.58 -2.47 -5.10
CA LEU A 149 2.20 -2.58 -3.69
C LEU A 149 1.74 -4.02 -3.43
N ASP A 150 2.34 -4.70 -2.45
CA ASP A 150 1.94 -6.07 -2.15
C ASP A 150 0.52 -6.15 -1.55
N THR A 151 0.10 -5.09 -0.86
CA THR A 151 -1.31 -4.85 -0.47
C THR A 151 -1.81 -3.60 -1.19
N PRO A 152 -2.96 -3.64 -1.88
CA PRO A 152 -3.55 -2.45 -2.49
C PRO A 152 -3.76 -1.34 -1.46
N ALA A 153 -3.60 -0.09 -1.87
CA ALA A 153 -3.72 1.07 -1.00
C ALA A 153 -4.95 1.92 -1.34
N SER A 154 -5.53 2.57 -0.32
CA SER A 154 -6.60 3.55 -0.49
C SER A 154 -6.07 4.95 -0.79
N SER A 155 -4.78 5.20 -0.57
CA SER A 155 -4.11 6.45 -0.91
C SER A 155 -2.62 6.24 -1.13
N PHE A 156 -2.00 7.09 -1.94
CA PHE A 156 -0.55 7.06 -2.20
C PHE A 156 0.01 8.48 -2.40
N GLY A 157 1.16 8.76 -1.79
CA GLY A 157 1.95 9.98 -1.93
C GLY A 157 3.45 9.66 -1.91
N LEU A 158 4.26 10.67 -2.22
CA LEU A 158 5.72 10.58 -2.27
C LEU A 158 6.31 12.00 -2.23
N ASP A 159 7.61 12.07 -2.03
CA ASP A 159 8.40 13.27 -2.29
C ASP A 159 8.96 13.19 -3.72
N LEU A 160 8.87 14.30 -4.45
CA LEU A 160 9.50 14.50 -5.76
C LEU A 160 10.64 15.50 -5.62
N ILE A 161 11.80 15.14 -6.15
CA ILE A 161 13.01 15.92 -6.06
C ILE A 161 13.52 16.22 -7.47
N ASP A 162 13.98 17.44 -7.67
CA ASP A 162 14.62 17.92 -8.90
C ASP A 162 13.71 17.74 -10.13
N VAL A 163 12.50 18.27 -10.05
CA VAL A 163 11.54 18.29 -11.16
C VAL A 163 11.29 19.74 -11.55
N ALA A 164 11.71 20.12 -12.76
CA ALA A 164 11.54 21.48 -13.26
C ALA A 164 10.15 21.73 -13.86
N ASP A 165 9.75 23.00 -13.91
CA ASP A 165 8.52 23.41 -14.60
C ASP A 165 8.66 23.19 -16.11
N GLY A 166 7.56 22.78 -16.76
CA GLY A 166 7.50 22.51 -18.19
C GLY A 166 8.01 21.14 -18.63
N GLU A 167 8.40 20.27 -17.70
CA GLU A 167 8.73 18.87 -17.99
C GLU A 167 7.49 18.00 -18.23
N ASP A 168 7.52 17.13 -19.25
CA ASP A 168 6.42 16.18 -19.56
C ASP A 168 6.46 14.93 -18.64
N GLY A 169 6.80 15.12 -17.37
CA GLY A 169 6.80 14.10 -16.33
C GLY A 169 5.41 13.86 -15.76
N PHE A 170 5.16 12.66 -15.25
CA PHE A 170 3.85 12.31 -14.71
C PHE A 170 3.89 11.18 -13.67
N ILE A 171 2.84 11.11 -12.86
CA ILE A 171 2.51 9.94 -12.05
C ILE A 171 1.31 9.22 -12.64
N ARG A 172 1.36 7.89 -12.61
CA ARG A 172 0.29 7.03 -13.06
C ARG A 172 -0.12 6.04 -11.99
N PHE A 173 -1.41 6.01 -11.70
CA PHE A 173 -2.02 5.14 -10.70
C PHE A 173 -2.82 4.03 -11.40
N TYR A 174 -2.66 2.81 -10.93
CA TYR A 174 -3.30 1.62 -11.49
C TYR A 174 -4.13 0.91 -10.41
N PRO A 175 -5.41 0.58 -10.69
CA PRO A 175 -6.28 -0.08 -9.71
C PRO A 175 -5.94 -1.55 -9.49
N GLU A 176 -5.45 -2.23 -10.52
CA GLU A 176 -5.09 -3.64 -10.50
C GLU A 176 -3.70 -3.85 -11.10
N ASP A 177 -3.11 -5.03 -10.87
CA ASP A 177 -1.84 -5.42 -11.48
C ASP A 177 -1.93 -5.55 -13.01
N ASN A 178 -3.15 -5.72 -13.52
CA ASN A 178 -3.43 -5.77 -14.94
C ASN A 178 -3.36 -4.38 -15.60
N TRP A 179 -2.98 -4.34 -16.87
CA TRP A 179 -2.75 -3.09 -17.62
C TRP A 179 -4.05 -2.38 -18.05
N GLY A 180 -5.22 -2.84 -17.56
CA GLY A 180 -6.52 -2.30 -17.91
C GLY A 180 -6.92 -1.17 -16.96
N GLY A 181 -6.82 0.07 -17.42
CA GLY A 181 -7.21 1.26 -16.67
C GLY A 181 -6.07 1.86 -15.86
N PHE A 182 -5.91 3.18 -15.99
CA PHE A 182 -5.00 3.97 -15.18
C PHE A 182 -5.42 5.43 -15.21
N VAL A 183 -5.05 6.16 -14.16
CA VAL A 183 -5.16 7.61 -14.10
C VAL A 183 -3.76 8.18 -14.22
N THR A 184 -3.56 9.14 -15.12
CA THR A 184 -2.28 9.85 -15.27
C THR A 184 -2.49 11.29 -14.83
N ILE A 185 -1.58 11.78 -14.00
CA ILE A 185 -1.53 13.17 -13.56
C ILE A 185 -0.14 13.69 -13.91
N GLU A 186 -0.09 14.75 -14.71
CA GLU A 186 1.16 15.42 -15.06
C GLU A 186 1.74 16.14 -13.84
N PHE A 187 3.06 16.21 -13.71
CA PHE A 187 3.70 16.85 -12.55
C PHE A 187 3.25 18.30 -12.37
N LYS A 188 3.08 19.05 -13.47
CA LYS A 188 2.59 20.44 -13.44
C LYS A 188 1.22 20.58 -12.77
N ASP A 189 0.34 19.58 -12.94
CA ASP A 189 -1.01 19.60 -12.36
C ASP A 189 -0.95 19.10 -10.92
N LEU A 190 -0.12 18.10 -10.65
CA LEU A 190 0.07 17.51 -9.32
C LEU A 190 0.71 18.48 -8.33
N LEU A 191 1.64 19.30 -8.82
CA LEU A 191 2.42 20.26 -8.02
C LEU A 191 1.91 21.69 -8.21
N ALA A 192 0.69 21.87 -8.72
CA ALA A 192 0.12 23.18 -8.99
C ALA A 192 0.11 24.06 -7.73
N GLY A 193 0.77 25.21 -7.81
CA GLY A 193 0.91 26.16 -6.70
C GLY A 193 2.12 25.92 -5.79
N LEU A 194 2.94 24.92 -6.09
CA LEU A 194 4.27 24.75 -5.49
C LEU A 194 5.33 25.34 -6.42
N ASP A 195 6.46 25.74 -5.83
CA ASP A 195 7.61 26.15 -6.62
C ASP A 195 8.33 24.90 -7.16
N LEU A 196 8.64 24.92 -8.45
CA LEU A 196 9.34 23.85 -9.17
C LEU A 196 10.66 24.38 -9.71
N GLY A 197 11.62 23.49 -9.88
CA GLY A 197 12.93 23.87 -10.40
C GLY A 197 13.99 22.82 -10.16
N ILE A 198 15.17 23.09 -10.72
CA ILE A 198 16.37 22.30 -10.50
C ILE A 198 16.76 22.42 -9.04
N ASN A 199 17.06 21.30 -8.38
CA ASN A 199 17.39 21.22 -6.95
C ASN A 199 16.23 21.68 -6.03
N TYR A 200 14.98 21.38 -6.37
CA TYR A 200 13.81 21.61 -5.52
C TYR A 200 13.32 20.30 -4.92
N ALA A 201 12.79 20.33 -3.70
CA ALA A 201 12.17 19.18 -3.06
C ALA A 201 10.71 19.46 -2.70
N ASN A 202 9.80 18.61 -3.17
CA ASN A 202 8.37 18.79 -3.00
C ASN A 202 7.67 17.51 -2.50
N ARG A 203 7.02 17.58 -1.35
CA ARG A 203 6.12 16.54 -0.84
C ARG A 203 4.75 16.64 -1.44
N ILE A 204 4.28 15.56 -2.05
CA ILE A 204 2.92 15.43 -2.55
C ILE A 204 2.03 14.88 -1.45
N THR A 205 0.93 15.58 -1.16
CA THR A 205 -0.10 15.04 -0.26
C THR A 205 -0.69 13.76 -0.88
N PRO A 206 -0.78 12.64 -0.13
CA PRO A 206 -1.29 11.40 -0.70
C PRO A 206 -2.67 11.56 -1.36
N LEU A 207 -2.76 11.15 -2.62
CA LEU A 207 -4.02 11.13 -3.36
C LEU A 207 -4.76 9.83 -3.05
N THR A 208 -6.05 9.96 -2.72
CA THR A 208 -6.91 8.82 -2.45
C THR A 208 -7.36 8.15 -3.75
N ALA A 209 -7.62 6.84 -3.70
CA ALA A 209 -8.21 6.12 -4.81
C ALA A 209 -9.56 6.76 -5.23
N GLU A 210 -10.36 7.22 -4.27
CA GLU A 210 -11.64 7.89 -4.53
C GLU A 210 -11.46 9.20 -5.33
N GLU A 211 -10.50 10.05 -4.97
CA GLU A 211 -10.17 11.28 -5.72
C GLU A 211 -9.71 10.98 -7.15
N LEU A 212 -9.06 9.84 -7.34
CA LEU A 212 -8.64 9.34 -8.65
C LEU A 212 -9.77 8.65 -9.43
N GLY A 213 -10.94 8.43 -8.82
CA GLY A 213 -12.02 7.62 -9.42
C GLY A 213 -11.65 6.14 -9.57
N LEU A 214 -10.78 5.64 -8.70
CA LEU A 214 -10.33 4.26 -8.59
C LEU A 214 -10.93 3.60 -7.33
N GLU A 215 -11.08 2.28 -7.34
CA GLU A 215 -11.49 1.53 -6.14
C GLU A 215 -10.33 1.37 -5.15
N GLN A 216 -9.11 1.22 -5.67
CA GLN A 216 -7.87 1.04 -4.93
C GLN A 216 -6.67 1.44 -5.81
N ILE A 217 -5.48 1.44 -5.24
CA ILE A 217 -4.20 1.66 -5.94
C ILE A 217 -3.34 0.43 -5.68
N SER A 218 -2.98 -0.31 -6.73
CA SER A 218 -2.10 -1.50 -6.61
C SER A 218 -0.70 -1.24 -7.18
N ARG A 219 -0.58 -0.28 -8.10
CA ARG A 219 0.70 0.09 -8.71
C ARG A 219 0.76 1.58 -8.98
N VAL A 220 1.94 2.15 -8.80
CA VAL A 220 2.25 3.55 -9.09
C VAL A 220 3.47 3.61 -10.00
N GLY A 221 3.35 4.29 -11.13
CA GLY A 221 4.45 4.57 -12.04
C GLY A 221 4.78 6.05 -12.04
N VAL A 222 6.03 6.40 -11.74
CA VAL A 222 6.55 7.76 -11.82
C VAL A 222 7.45 7.84 -13.04
N LYS A 223 7.10 8.69 -14.00
CA LYS A 223 7.89 8.90 -15.21
C LYS A 223 8.53 10.27 -15.15
N PHE A 224 9.86 10.28 -15.22
CA PHE A 224 10.65 11.49 -15.32
C PHE A 224 10.83 11.89 -16.78
N TYR A 225 10.84 13.20 -17.03
CA TYR A 225 11.17 13.75 -18.33
C TYR A 225 12.69 13.94 -18.44
N GLU A 226 13.27 14.63 -17.45
CA GLU A 226 14.72 14.79 -17.26
C GLU A 226 15.20 14.02 -16.00
N ALA A 227 16.36 14.41 -15.46
CA ALA A 227 16.85 13.92 -14.18
C ALA A 227 15.82 14.21 -13.07
N GLY A 228 15.84 13.39 -12.02
CA GLY A 228 14.91 13.53 -10.91
C GLY A 228 14.94 12.31 -9.99
N ALA A 229 14.39 12.49 -8.80
CA ALA A 229 14.35 11.45 -7.78
C ALA A 229 13.00 11.39 -7.05
N VAL A 230 12.80 10.31 -6.29
CA VAL A 230 11.70 10.20 -5.33
C VAL A 230 12.20 9.79 -3.95
N ASP A 231 11.43 10.11 -2.92
CA ASP A 231 11.61 9.60 -1.56
C ASP A 231 10.27 9.52 -0.80
N ASN A 232 10.27 9.03 0.45
CA ASN A 232 9.16 9.03 1.40
C ASN A 232 7.82 8.52 0.84
N LEU A 233 7.85 7.32 0.25
CA LEU A 233 6.65 6.72 -0.32
C LEU A 233 5.63 6.45 0.78
N THR A 234 4.50 7.17 0.75
CA THR A 234 3.49 7.15 1.81
C THR A 234 2.18 6.57 1.29
N PHE A 235 1.65 5.53 1.93
CA PHE A 235 0.39 4.92 1.50
C PHE A 235 -0.41 4.32 2.66
N VAL A 236 -1.72 4.16 2.45
CA VAL A 236 -2.61 3.52 3.43
C VAL A 236 -3.08 2.19 2.87
N PRO A 237 -2.59 1.04 3.35
CA PRO A 237 -2.99 -0.26 2.82
C PRO A 237 -4.46 -0.55 3.13
N ILE A 238 -5.18 -1.14 2.19
CA ILE A 238 -6.53 -1.67 2.37
C ILE A 238 -6.38 -3.05 3.00
N PRO A 239 -6.77 -3.26 4.27
CA PRO A 239 -6.65 -4.56 4.89
C PRO A 239 -7.45 -5.59 4.08
N GLU A 240 -6.84 -6.74 3.80
CA GLU A 240 -7.60 -7.83 3.22
C GLU A 240 -8.81 -8.12 4.11
N PRO A 241 -10.01 -8.32 3.53
CA PRO A 241 -11.17 -8.66 4.31
C PRO A 241 -10.85 -9.88 5.18
N THR A 242 -11.24 -9.82 6.45
CA THR A 242 -11.00 -10.85 7.48
C THR A 242 -11.68 -12.19 7.18
N THR A 243 -12.05 -12.45 5.93
CA THR A 243 -12.46 -13.75 5.39
C THR A 243 -11.56 -14.90 5.87
N ALA A 244 -10.26 -14.68 6.08
CA ALA A 244 -9.38 -15.67 6.71
C ALA A 244 -9.79 -16.02 8.16
N ILE A 245 -10.20 -15.03 8.96
CA ILE A 245 -10.73 -15.23 10.32
C ILE A 245 -12.09 -15.94 10.26
N LEU A 246 -12.95 -15.59 9.29
CA LEU A 246 -14.24 -16.26 9.08
C LEU A 246 -14.07 -17.73 8.69
N VAL A 247 -13.13 -18.04 7.79
CA VAL A 247 -12.83 -19.42 7.39
C VAL A 247 -12.18 -20.19 8.55
N GLY A 248 -11.19 -19.61 9.22
CA GLY A 248 -10.53 -20.23 10.38
C GLY A 248 -11.51 -20.49 11.53
N GLY A 249 -12.31 -19.48 11.90
CA GLY A 249 -13.36 -19.60 12.91
C GLY A 249 -14.43 -20.61 12.52
N GLY A 250 -14.82 -20.64 11.24
CA GLY A 250 -15.74 -21.63 10.69
C GLY A 250 -15.21 -23.05 10.84
N LEU A 251 -13.95 -23.30 10.46
CA LEU A 251 -13.32 -24.62 10.58
C LEU A 251 -13.21 -25.09 12.05
N VAL A 252 -12.85 -24.19 12.97
CA VAL A 252 -12.82 -24.49 14.41
C VAL A 252 -14.21 -24.84 14.91
N ALA A 253 -15.24 -24.07 14.55
CA ALA A 253 -16.62 -24.33 14.92
C ALA A 253 -17.11 -25.69 14.36
N PHE A 254 -16.83 -25.99 13.10
CA PHE A 254 -17.16 -27.29 12.49
C PHE A 254 -16.43 -28.47 13.18
N GLY A 255 -15.16 -28.29 13.55
CA GLY A 255 -14.41 -29.29 14.32
C GLY A 255 -15.01 -29.57 15.69
N LEU A 256 -15.42 -28.53 16.41
CA LEU A 256 -16.08 -28.64 17.71
C LEU A 256 -17.45 -29.33 17.60
N VAL A 257 -18.26 -28.98 16.59
CA VAL A 257 -19.55 -29.63 16.33
C VAL A 257 -19.38 -31.12 16.00
N ARG A 258 -18.37 -31.48 15.21
CA ARG A 258 -18.10 -32.89 14.88
C ARG A 258 -17.68 -33.69 16.12
N ARG A 259 -16.85 -33.12 17.00
CA ARG A 259 -16.42 -33.78 18.25
C ARG A 259 -17.59 -34.01 19.21
N ALA A 260 -18.51 -33.05 19.33
CA ALA A 260 -19.69 -33.20 20.18
C ALA A 260 -20.61 -34.36 19.75
N ARG A 261 -20.68 -34.66 18.44
CA ARG A 261 -21.48 -35.78 17.90
C ARG A 261 -20.84 -37.16 18.08
N HIS A 262 -19.59 -37.24 18.52
CA HIS A 262 -18.84 -38.49 18.69
C HIS A 262 -18.61 -38.87 20.15
N SER A 263 -19.39 -38.34 21.11
CA SER A 263 -19.39 -38.90 22.47
C SER A 263 -19.78 -40.38 22.42
N PRO A 264 -18.89 -41.31 22.81
CA PRO A 264 -19.21 -42.72 22.84
C PRO A 264 -20.28 -42.94 23.92
N ASN A 265 -21.38 -43.61 23.55
CA ASN A 265 -22.30 -44.16 24.54
C ASN A 265 -21.50 -45.17 25.37
N THR A 266 -21.09 -44.73 26.54
CA THR A 266 -20.47 -45.58 27.55
C THR A 266 -21.62 -46.35 28.22
N HIS A 267 -21.65 -47.66 27.94
CA HIS A 267 -22.50 -48.65 28.60
C HIS A 267 -21.95 -49.02 29.97
#